data_AF-A0A661SAS4-F1
#
_entry.id   AF-A0A661SAS4-F1
#
_cell.length_a   1.000
_cell.length_b   1.000
_cell.length_c   1.000
_cell.angle_alpha   90.00
_cell.angle_beta   90.00
_cell.angle_gamma   90.00
#
_symmetry.space_group_name_H-M   'P 1'
#
loop_
_entity.id
_entity.type
_entity.pdbx_description
1 polymer ?
#
loop_
_entity_poly.entity_id
_entity_poly.type
_entity_poly.pdbx_seq_one_letter_code
_entity_poly.pdbx_strand_id
1 'polypeptide(L)'
;MENKSRKPVNRLAPYLILIFFILYYTAYIYNSSFICVDGKRYFCLFDDAMISMRYAYNLSNGDGLVWNVNGERVEGFTNLLWTLYMAVVSLLFDKSDACQFVQLTGIIFIVASSLICGKIYEYIFQKNYNELASLFIITSVLSCYPLVFWTLMGMEVGLLSMLLYLSILFTLKDDFKKFNHCLTISFIFMLLTRPDALIPVGVILLYRLWHSVKLNNKFVIYEMLAIGTVVLGVIVVRQIYYGEMFPNTYTLKVEGMPLEERIRNGIGYLIEDGFIKHISIIFLLSIIHISSEFSKEKFLLILLFLSGVFYQIWVGGDAFSYWRMLIPFVPLLFILCIEGIFFLSGHCMTLLKKSIKTAGFLYPGIPIVLCMLIIIYFNLPFGNDIISLRDTRIIGFTNKINVNRAIILNKYLKPDASIAVFYAGTIPYYTNFHAIDILGKSDKHVARLEPDLSGACAAKGMNSQPGHNKYDLNYSIIHKKPTYI
;
A
#
# COMPACT_ATOMS: atom_id res chain seq x y z
N MET A 1 32.54 35.38 14.03
CA MET A 1 31.75 35.26 12.79
C MET A 1 30.36 34.77 13.18
N GLU A 2 29.37 35.62 12.94
CA GLU A 2 28.06 35.62 13.59
C GLU A 2 27.23 34.35 13.32
N ASN A 3 26.81 33.75 14.42
CA ASN A 3 25.79 32.73 14.49
C ASN A 3 24.44 33.38 14.16
N LYS A 4 24.09 33.46 12.86
CA LYS A 4 22.77 33.93 12.43
C LYS A 4 21.71 33.05 13.07
N SER A 5 20.94 33.63 13.99
CA SER A 5 19.79 33.03 14.63
C SER A 5 18.81 32.53 13.56
N ARG A 6 18.82 31.21 13.33
CA ARG A 6 17.76 30.53 12.59
C ARG A 6 16.48 30.80 13.37
N LYS A 7 15.56 31.61 12.84
CA LYS A 7 14.21 31.72 13.42
C LYS A 7 13.63 30.30 13.42
N PRO A 8 13.39 29.68 14.58
CA PRO A 8 12.87 28.33 14.61
C PRO A 8 11.52 28.34 13.92
N VAL A 9 11.25 27.35 13.05
CA VAL A 9 9.87 27.07 12.65
C VAL A 9 9.06 26.97 13.93
N ASN A 10 7.90 27.64 13.98
CA ASN A 10 7.06 27.65 15.18
C ASN A 10 6.90 26.20 15.66
N ARG A 11 7.42 25.89 16.86
CA ARG A 11 7.50 24.50 17.37
C ARG A 11 6.13 23.82 17.42
N LEU A 12 5.04 24.60 17.34
CA LEU A 12 3.66 24.15 17.29
C LEU A 12 3.20 23.65 15.91
N ALA A 13 3.80 24.09 14.80
CA ALA A 13 3.31 23.83 13.46
C ALA A 13 3.24 22.33 13.09
N PRO A 14 4.26 21.49 13.37
CA PRO A 14 4.17 20.05 13.10
C PRO A 14 3.02 19.38 13.86
N TYR A 15 2.80 19.77 15.11
CA TYR A 15 1.71 19.22 15.93
C TYR A 15 0.34 19.61 15.40
N LEU A 16 0.17 20.88 14.98
CA LEU A 16 -1.10 21.33 14.38
C LEU A 16 -1.41 20.59 13.07
N ILE A 17 -0.40 20.34 12.24
CA ILE A 17 -0.56 19.56 11.00
C ILE A 17 -0.97 18.12 11.32
N LEU A 18 -0.28 17.47 12.28
CA LEU A 18 -0.63 16.11 12.70
C LEU A 18 -2.05 16.03 13.26
N ILE A 19 -2.44 16.95 14.15
CA ILE A 19 -3.79 17.01 14.71
C ILE A 19 -4.83 17.19 13.60
N PHE A 20 -4.59 18.11 12.66
CA PHE A 20 -5.48 18.33 11.52
C PHE A 20 -5.69 17.03 10.72
N PHE A 21 -4.61 16.34 10.35
CA PHE A 21 -4.72 15.10 9.57
C PHE A 21 -5.35 13.95 10.36
N ILE A 22 -5.06 13.81 11.66
CA ILE A 22 -5.71 12.80 12.51
C ILE A 22 -7.22 13.04 12.59
N LEU A 23 -7.65 14.29 12.77
CA LEU A 23 -9.06 14.66 12.74
C LEU A 23 -9.68 14.40 11.37
N TYR A 24 -8.98 14.75 10.29
CA TYR A 24 -9.38 14.48 8.92
C TYR A 24 -9.58 12.97 8.67
N TYR A 25 -8.62 12.12 9.06
CA TYR A 25 -8.74 10.66 8.89
C TYR A 25 -9.85 10.07 9.75
N THR A 26 -10.04 10.56 10.97
CA THR A 26 -11.13 10.11 11.85
C THR A 26 -12.49 10.44 11.22
N ALA A 27 -12.62 11.66 10.66
CA ALA A 27 -13.80 12.06 9.92
C ALA A 27 -13.98 11.25 8.62
N TYR A 28 -12.89 10.93 7.92
CA TYR A 28 -12.92 10.04 6.75
C TYR A 28 -13.46 8.65 7.10
N ILE A 29 -12.94 8.02 8.16
CA ILE A 29 -13.41 6.71 8.64
C ILE A 29 -14.91 6.78 8.96
N TYR A 30 -15.34 7.80 9.70
CA TYR A 30 -16.76 7.98 10.04
C TYR A 30 -17.63 8.16 8.78
N ASN A 31 -17.21 8.99 7.82
CA ASN A 31 -17.96 9.22 6.58
C ASN A 31 -17.92 8.04 5.59
N SER A 32 -16.93 7.16 5.70
CA SER A 32 -16.87 5.89 4.95
C SER A 32 -17.85 4.83 5.49
N SER A 33 -18.31 4.97 6.73
CA SER A 33 -19.33 4.12 7.33
C SER A 33 -20.75 4.51 6.91
N PHE A 34 -21.72 3.60 7.06
CA PHE A 34 -23.07 3.80 6.56
C PHE A 34 -24.12 3.13 7.45
N ILE A 35 -25.34 3.69 7.44
CA ILE A 35 -26.50 3.08 8.09
C ILE A 35 -27.15 2.09 7.11
N CYS A 36 -27.35 0.86 7.59
CA CYS A 36 -27.94 -0.24 6.83
C CYS A 36 -29.46 -0.36 7.02
N VAL A 37 -30.08 -1.30 6.31
CA VAL A 37 -31.53 -1.58 6.33
C VAL A 37 -32.08 -1.99 7.70
N ASP A 38 -31.22 -2.41 8.62
CA ASP A 38 -31.55 -2.74 10.00
C ASP A 38 -31.47 -1.54 10.96
N GLY A 39 -31.17 -0.34 10.44
CA GLY A 39 -31.04 0.90 11.21
C GLY A 39 -29.71 1.04 11.97
N LYS A 40 -28.79 0.08 11.85
CA LYS A 40 -27.47 0.13 12.50
C LYS A 40 -26.41 0.72 11.58
N ARG A 41 -25.39 1.35 12.18
CA ARG A 41 -24.20 1.82 11.45
C ARG A 41 -23.21 0.67 11.33
N TYR A 42 -22.67 0.50 10.13
CA TYR A 42 -21.62 -0.47 9.84
C TYR A 42 -20.38 0.23 9.29
N PHE A 43 -19.23 -0.18 9.80
CA PHE A 43 -17.92 0.02 9.21
C PHE A 43 -17.58 -1.17 8.33
N CYS A 44 -17.00 -0.91 7.16
CA CYS A 44 -16.64 -1.93 6.20
C CYS A 44 -15.38 -1.50 5.46
N LEU A 45 -14.44 -2.43 5.32
CA LEU A 45 -13.21 -2.22 4.58
C LEU A 45 -13.44 -2.38 3.07
N PHE A 46 -12.39 -2.20 2.29
CA PHE A 46 -12.40 -2.55 0.87
C PHE A 46 -12.63 -4.06 0.68
N ASP A 47 -13.33 -4.49 -0.37
CA ASP A 47 -13.76 -5.87 -0.53
C ASP A 47 -12.61 -6.90 -0.49
N ASP A 48 -11.45 -6.60 -1.11
CA ASP A 48 -10.27 -7.47 -1.00
C ASP A 48 -9.78 -7.62 0.46
N ALA A 49 -9.84 -6.56 1.25
CA ALA A 49 -9.49 -6.62 2.67
C ALA A 49 -10.54 -7.43 3.45
N MET A 50 -11.81 -7.38 3.04
CA MET A 50 -12.87 -8.18 3.64
C MET A 50 -12.68 -9.69 3.40
N ILE A 51 -12.02 -10.11 2.32
CA ILE A 51 -11.58 -11.51 2.16
C ILE A 51 -10.62 -11.87 3.31
N SER A 52 -9.61 -11.04 3.56
CA SER A 52 -8.67 -11.25 4.68
C SER A 52 -9.39 -11.26 6.03
N MET A 53 -10.37 -10.37 6.23
CA MET A 53 -11.23 -10.36 7.43
C MET A 53 -12.03 -11.66 7.57
N ARG A 54 -12.49 -12.30 6.48
CA ARG A 54 -13.17 -13.60 6.54
C ARG A 54 -12.24 -14.72 7.02
N TYR A 55 -11.03 -14.80 6.45
CA TYR A 55 -10.02 -15.76 6.93
C TYR A 55 -9.65 -15.50 8.40
N ALA A 56 -9.47 -14.23 8.76
CA ALA A 56 -9.17 -13.80 10.11
C ALA A 56 -10.26 -14.16 11.12
N TYR A 57 -11.52 -13.93 10.76
CA TYR A 57 -12.69 -14.26 11.58
C TYR A 57 -12.83 -15.76 11.79
N ASN A 58 -12.63 -16.57 10.74
CA ASN A 58 -12.67 -18.02 10.88
C ASN A 58 -11.51 -18.52 11.76
N LEU A 59 -10.30 -17.95 11.60
CA LEU A 59 -9.18 -18.28 12.48
C LEU A 59 -9.47 -17.90 13.94
N SER A 60 -10.06 -16.72 14.19
CA SER A 60 -10.38 -16.26 15.55
C SER A 60 -11.44 -17.13 16.23
N ASN A 61 -12.28 -17.83 15.46
CA ASN A 61 -13.27 -18.78 15.97
C ASN A 61 -12.75 -20.23 16.07
N GLY A 62 -11.49 -20.48 15.69
CA GLY A 62 -10.88 -21.81 15.76
C GLY A 62 -11.09 -22.70 14.52
N ASP A 63 -11.69 -22.18 13.46
CA ASP A 63 -11.92 -22.92 12.20
C ASP A 63 -10.67 -22.99 11.31
N GLY A 64 -9.63 -22.22 11.68
CA GLY A 64 -8.37 -22.10 10.95
C GLY A 64 -8.39 -21.03 9.86
N LEU A 65 -7.28 -20.88 9.15
CA LEU A 65 -7.15 -19.96 8.01
C LEU A 65 -7.86 -20.51 6.78
N VAL A 66 -9.19 -20.48 6.79
CA VAL A 66 -10.06 -20.93 5.70
C VAL A 66 -11.07 -19.86 5.32
N TRP A 67 -11.52 -19.83 4.07
CA TRP A 67 -12.58 -18.91 3.63
C TRP A 67 -13.97 -19.47 3.94
N ASN A 68 -14.16 -20.76 3.66
CA ASN A 68 -15.35 -21.54 4.00
C ASN A 68 -15.01 -22.54 5.12
N VAL A 69 -15.77 -22.49 6.21
CA VAL A 69 -15.67 -23.47 7.30
C VAL A 69 -16.04 -24.85 6.76
N ASN A 70 -15.24 -25.88 7.09
CA ASN A 70 -15.35 -27.24 6.55
C ASN A 70 -15.24 -27.35 5.01
N GLY A 71 -14.85 -26.28 4.32
CA GLY A 71 -14.62 -26.27 2.88
C GLY A 71 -13.20 -26.70 2.51
N GLU A 72 -12.88 -26.63 1.22
CA GLU A 72 -11.52 -26.80 0.76
C GLU A 72 -10.60 -25.71 1.35
N ARG A 73 -9.39 -26.11 1.75
CA ARG A 73 -8.35 -25.17 2.18
C ARG A 73 -7.72 -24.52 0.95
N VAL A 74 -8.02 -23.24 0.77
CA VAL A 74 -7.46 -22.40 -0.30
C VAL A 74 -6.84 -21.17 0.35
N GLU A 75 -5.65 -20.75 -0.08
CA GLU A 75 -5.02 -19.52 0.40
C GLU A 75 -5.40 -18.35 -0.51
N GLY A 76 -6.56 -17.74 -0.26
CA GLY A 76 -7.10 -16.63 -1.04
C GLY A 76 -6.58 -15.24 -0.66
N PHE A 77 -5.47 -15.17 0.06
CA PHE A 77 -4.83 -13.92 0.50
C PHE A 77 -3.32 -13.96 0.27
N THR A 78 -2.70 -12.79 0.10
CA THR A 78 -1.22 -12.61 -0.01
C THR A 78 -0.69 -11.65 1.05
N ASN A 79 -1.33 -11.59 2.21
CA ASN A 79 -0.99 -10.66 3.27
C ASN A 79 -1.04 -11.32 4.66
N LEU A 80 -0.37 -12.46 4.81
CA LEU A 80 -0.42 -13.31 6.00
C LEU A 80 -0.29 -12.56 7.33
N LEU A 81 0.72 -11.68 7.48
CA LEU A 81 0.88 -10.91 8.72
C LEU A 81 -0.33 -10.02 9.00
N TRP A 82 -0.91 -9.43 7.96
CA TRP A 82 -2.08 -8.57 8.06
C TRP A 82 -3.34 -9.38 8.37
N THR A 83 -3.52 -10.55 7.77
CA THR A 83 -4.59 -11.49 8.11
C THR A 83 -4.51 -11.95 9.57
N LEU A 84 -3.30 -12.28 10.05
CA LEU A 84 -3.07 -12.67 11.45
C LEU A 84 -3.35 -11.50 12.40
N TYR A 85 -2.95 -10.28 12.04
CA TYR A 85 -3.32 -9.07 12.78
C TYR A 85 -4.84 -8.90 12.86
N MET A 86 -5.54 -9.01 11.72
CA MET A 86 -7.00 -8.96 11.66
C MET A 86 -7.66 -10.07 12.50
N ALA A 87 -7.03 -11.25 12.62
CA ALA A 87 -7.55 -12.33 13.46
C ALA A 87 -7.47 -11.96 14.93
N VAL A 88 -6.36 -11.35 15.38
CA VAL A 88 -6.23 -10.82 16.74
C VAL A 88 -7.27 -9.75 17.01
N VAL A 89 -7.53 -8.84 16.05
CA VAL A 89 -8.59 -7.83 16.19
C VAL A 89 -9.97 -8.49 16.26
N SER A 90 -10.23 -9.51 15.45
CA SER A 90 -11.52 -10.23 15.42
C SER A 90 -11.78 -11.05 16.68
N LEU A 91 -10.76 -11.36 17.48
CA LEU A 91 -10.93 -11.95 18.82
C LEU A 91 -11.49 -10.94 19.84
N LEU A 92 -11.24 -9.64 19.62
CA LEU A 92 -11.51 -8.58 20.60
C LEU A 92 -12.78 -7.79 20.28
N PHE A 93 -13.24 -7.82 19.03
CA PHE A 93 -14.32 -6.97 18.54
C PHE A 93 -15.31 -7.75 17.65
N ASP A 94 -16.56 -7.31 17.66
CA ASP A 94 -17.57 -7.78 16.72
C ASP A 94 -17.20 -7.41 15.27
N LYS A 95 -17.82 -8.08 14.29
CA LYS A 95 -17.44 -7.98 12.87
C LYS A 95 -17.27 -6.54 12.36
N SER A 96 -18.20 -5.64 12.69
CA SER A 96 -18.14 -4.25 12.21
C SER A 96 -17.11 -3.41 12.97
N ASP A 97 -17.03 -3.57 14.28
CA ASP A 97 -16.07 -2.83 15.13
C ASP A 97 -14.63 -3.28 14.85
N ALA A 98 -14.43 -4.55 14.51
CA ALA A 98 -13.16 -5.07 14.03
C ALA A 98 -12.71 -4.35 12.75
N CYS A 99 -13.62 -4.12 11.80
CA CYS A 99 -13.32 -3.29 10.62
C CYS A 99 -12.90 -1.87 11.05
N GLN A 100 -13.67 -1.21 11.91
CA GLN A 100 -13.35 0.14 12.39
C GLN A 100 -11.97 0.20 13.05
N PHE A 101 -11.64 -0.78 13.90
CA PHE A 101 -10.36 -0.85 14.59
C PHE A 101 -9.19 -0.99 13.61
N VAL A 102 -9.35 -1.81 12.56
CA VAL A 102 -8.37 -1.91 11.48
C VAL A 102 -8.17 -0.55 10.79
N GLN A 103 -9.24 0.20 10.49
CA GLN A 103 -9.12 1.54 9.90
C GLN A 103 -8.38 2.52 10.81
N LEU A 104 -8.69 2.52 12.12
CA LEU A 104 -8.05 3.37 13.12
C LEU A 104 -6.57 3.06 13.26
N THR A 105 -6.18 1.78 13.17
CA THR A 105 -4.77 1.36 13.14
C THR A 105 -4.05 1.95 11.93
N GLY A 106 -4.76 2.08 10.79
CA GLY A 106 -4.25 2.72 9.59
C GLY A 106 -3.77 4.17 9.83
N ILE A 107 -4.45 4.94 10.70
CA ILE A 107 -4.02 6.30 11.08
C ILE A 107 -2.60 6.27 11.68
N ILE A 108 -2.35 5.30 12.57
CA ILE A 108 -1.06 5.15 13.23
C ILE A 108 0.03 4.88 12.19
N PHE A 109 -0.23 4.01 11.21
CA PHE A 109 0.74 3.71 10.15
C PHE A 109 1.03 4.89 9.23
N ILE A 110 0.02 5.69 8.86
CA ILE A 110 0.21 6.89 8.03
C ILE A 110 1.05 7.93 8.78
N VAL A 111 0.69 8.21 10.04
CA VAL A 111 1.42 9.16 10.90
C VAL A 111 2.86 8.68 11.11
N ALA A 112 3.06 7.42 11.52
CA ALA A 112 4.39 6.84 11.68
C ALA A 112 5.22 6.94 10.38
N SER A 113 4.63 6.58 9.24
CA SER A 113 5.27 6.67 7.93
C SER A 113 5.77 8.08 7.62
N SER A 114 4.92 9.10 7.83
CA SER A 114 5.30 10.50 7.61
C SER A 114 6.48 10.95 8.48
N LEU A 115 6.47 10.57 9.77
CA LEU A 115 7.52 10.92 10.73
C LEU A 115 8.84 10.20 10.39
N ILE A 116 8.77 8.93 9.99
CA ILE A 116 9.94 8.16 9.56
C ILE A 116 10.54 8.77 8.29
N CYS A 117 9.73 9.19 7.32
CA CYS A 117 10.20 9.92 6.15
C CYS A 117 10.92 11.23 6.52
N GLY A 118 10.40 11.97 7.50
CA GLY A 118 11.11 13.13 8.08
C GLY A 118 12.46 12.77 8.69
N LYS A 119 12.57 11.61 9.35
CA LYS A 119 13.84 11.09 9.90
C LYS A 119 14.81 10.59 8.84
N ILE A 120 14.32 9.99 7.75
CA ILE A 120 15.15 9.64 6.59
C ILE A 120 15.72 10.92 5.97
N TYR A 121 14.89 11.95 5.78
CA TYR A 121 15.33 13.26 5.30
C TYR A 121 16.41 13.87 6.21
N GLU A 122 16.15 13.93 7.53
CA GLU A 122 17.12 14.42 8.51
C GLU A 122 18.46 13.69 8.40
N TYR A 123 18.43 12.37 8.22
CA TYR A 123 19.64 11.55 8.11
C TYR A 123 20.42 11.77 6.81
N ILE A 124 19.74 11.83 5.67
CA ILE A 124 20.40 12.01 4.36
C ILE A 124 20.96 13.43 4.23
N PHE A 125 20.27 14.42 4.78
CA PHE A 125 20.57 15.84 4.56
C PHE A 125 21.10 16.55 5.81
N GLN A 126 21.74 15.83 6.76
CA GLN A 126 22.21 16.40 8.05
C GLN A 126 22.93 17.75 7.93
N LYS A 127 23.82 17.90 6.93
CA LYS A 127 24.59 19.15 6.71
C LYS A 127 23.73 20.30 6.19
N ASN A 128 22.71 19.99 5.39
CA ASN A 128 21.85 20.96 4.70
C ASN A 128 20.41 20.94 5.25
N TYR A 129 20.20 20.38 6.44
CA TYR A 129 18.88 20.13 6.98
C TYR A 129 18.03 21.39 7.05
N ASN A 130 16.84 21.32 6.45
CA ASN A 130 15.86 22.39 6.42
C ASN A 130 14.56 21.96 7.11
N GLU A 131 14.22 22.64 8.21
CA GLU A 131 13.01 22.34 8.99
C GLU A 131 11.72 22.49 8.17
N LEU A 132 11.65 23.46 7.25
CA LEU A 132 10.47 23.64 6.38
C LEU A 132 10.38 22.53 5.34
N ALA A 133 11.50 22.10 4.75
CA ALA A 133 11.51 20.96 3.83
C ALA A 133 11.02 19.69 4.54
N SER A 134 11.52 19.43 5.75
CA SER A 134 11.05 18.32 6.60
C SER A 134 9.53 18.41 6.86
N LEU A 135 9.01 19.59 7.18
CA LEU A 135 7.58 19.83 7.39
C LEU A 135 6.76 19.53 6.12
N PHE A 136 7.23 19.97 4.95
CA PHE A 136 6.58 19.69 3.66
C PHE A 136 6.64 18.21 3.29
N ILE A 137 7.73 17.50 3.60
CA ILE A 137 7.85 16.06 3.39
C ILE A 137 6.79 15.34 4.23
N ILE A 138 6.73 15.62 5.54
CA ILE A 138 5.72 15.05 6.44
C ILE A 138 4.31 15.34 5.91
N THR A 139 4.02 16.59 5.56
CA THR A 139 2.72 17.01 5.00
C THR A 139 2.40 16.29 3.69
N SER A 140 3.38 16.07 2.82
CA SER A 140 3.19 15.39 1.54
C SER A 140 2.83 13.92 1.74
N VAL A 141 3.44 13.23 2.71
CA VAL A 141 3.08 11.85 3.06
C VAL A 141 1.68 11.79 3.68
N LEU A 142 1.36 12.69 4.62
CA LEU A 142 0.04 12.75 5.25
C LEU A 142 -1.07 13.08 4.24
N SER A 143 -0.79 13.96 3.28
CA SER A 143 -1.75 14.35 2.24
C SER A 143 -1.82 13.39 1.05
N CYS A 144 -0.98 12.35 0.99
CA CYS A 144 -0.91 11.44 -0.15
C CYS A 144 -2.18 10.59 -0.26
N TYR A 145 -3.19 11.07 -1.01
CA TYR A 145 -4.52 10.47 -0.98
C TYR A 145 -4.54 8.97 -1.30
N PRO A 146 -3.87 8.45 -2.34
CA PRO A 146 -3.83 7.01 -2.61
C PRO A 146 -3.28 6.19 -1.43
N LEU A 147 -2.27 6.69 -0.71
CA LEU A 147 -1.70 6.03 0.47
C LEU A 147 -2.72 6.03 1.62
N VAL A 148 -3.35 7.17 1.85
CA VAL A 148 -4.39 7.35 2.87
C VAL A 148 -5.57 6.41 2.57
N PHE A 149 -6.09 6.46 1.36
CA PHE A 149 -7.21 5.65 0.91
C PHE A 149 -6.95 4.15 1.14
N TRP A 150 -5.85 3.60 0.61
CA TRP A 150 -5.61 2.16 0.73
C TRP A 150 -5.41 1.72 2.17
N THR A 151 -4.75 2.56 2.98
CA THR A 151 -4.50 2.28 4.38
C THR A 151 -5.79 2.33 5.21
N LEU A 152 -6.59 3.39 5.06
CA LEU A 152 -7.84 3.56 5.82
C LEU A 152 -8.97 2.67 5.32
N MET A 153 -8.88 2.14 4.10
CA MET A 153 -9.78 1.11 3.59
C MET A 153 -9.31 -0.32 3.91
N GLY A 154 -8.34 -0.45 4.83
CA GLY A 154 -8.00 -1.72 5.47
C GLY A 154 -7.05 -2.62 4.69
N MET A 155 -6.43 -2.13 3.60
CA MET A 155 -5.35 -2.87 2.95
C MET A 155 -4.06 -2.71 3.75
N GLU A 156 -3.15 -3.68 3.57
CA GLU A 156 -1.85 -3.73 4.26
C GLU A 156 -0.84 -2.65 3.85
N VAL A 157 -1.21 -1.76 2.91
CA VAL A 157 -0.34 -0.75 2.28
C VAL A 157 0.31 0.18 3.31
N GLY A 158 -0.44 0.60 4.33
CA GLY A 158 0.09 1.47 5.39
C GLY A 158 1.17 0.79 6.23
N LEU A 159 0.92 -0.45 6.65
CA LEU A 159 1.89 -1.27 7.39
C LEU A 159 3.14 -1.52 6.53
N LEU A 160 2.96 -1.91 5.26
CA LEU A 160 4.09 -2.14 4.35
C LEU A 160 4.93 -0.86 4.16
N SER A 161 4.28 0.29 3.96
CA SER A 161 4.97 1.58 3.78
C SER A 161 5.80 1.95 5.02
N MET A 162 5.21 1.82 6.21
CA MET A 162 5.91 2.06 7.47
C MET A 162 7.13 1.13 7.62
N LEU A 163 6.96 -0.17 7.35
CA LEU A 163 8.05 -1.15 7.44
C LEU A 163 9.15 -0.91 6.39
N LEU A 164 8.79 -0.51 5.18
CA LEU A 164 9.74 -0.10 4.14
C LEU A 164 10.58 1.09 4.62
N TYR A 165 9.95 2.12 5.15
CA TYR A 165 10.66 3.31 5.62
C TYR A 165 11.52 3.04 6.87
N LEU A 166 11.05 2.19 7.78
CA LEU A 166 11.87 1.70 8.89
C LEU A 166 13.10 0.94 8.38
N SER A 167 12.93 0.07 7.39
CA SER A 167 14.03 -0.69 6.80
C SER A 167 15.08 0.22 6.14
N ILE A 168 14.64 1.26 5.45
CA ILE A 168 15.53 2.29 4.90
C ILE A 168 16.25 3.01 6.04
N LEU A 169 15.54 3.49 7.05
CA LEU A 169 16.12 4.23 8.17
C LEU A 169 17.14 3.38 8.96
N PHE A 170 16.83 2.12 9.23
CA PHE A 170 17.74 1.20 9.90
C PHE A 170 18.95 0.87 9.04
N THR A 171 18.79 0.77 7.72
CA THR A 171 19.92 0.59 6.80
C THR A 171 20.83 1.81 6.79
N LEU A 172 20.26 3.00 6.74
CA LEU A 172 21.02 4.25 6.72
C LEU A 172 21.82 4.46 8.01
N LYS A 173 21.24 4.11 9.17
CA LYS A 173 21.87 4.22 10.50
C LYS A 173 22.85 3.10 10.84
N ASP A 174 22.94 2.07 10.00
CA ASP A 174 23.75 0.89 10.32
C ASP A 174 25.24 1.22 10.23
N ASP A 175 25.98 0.85 11.27
CA ASP A 175 27.45 0.95 11.29
C ASP A 175 28.13 -0.30 10.72
N PHE A 176 27.34 -1.32 10.36
CA PHE A 176 27.79 -2.60 9.81
C PHE A 176 28.78 -3.33 10.74
N LYS A 177 28.70 -3.13 12.06
CA LYS A 177 29.58 -3.82 13.02
C LYS A 177 28.94 -5.03 13.68
N LYS A 178 27.62 -5.18 13.58
CA LYS A 178 26.86 -6.27 14.20
C LYS A 178 25.63 -6.62 13.37
N PHE A 179 25.00 -7.73 13.73
CA PHE A 179 23.71 -8.14 13.17
C PHE A 179 22.64 -7.09 13.48
N ASN A 180 21.90 -6.64 12.47
CA ASN A 180 20.85 -5.65 12.64
C ASN A 180 19.49 -6.33 12.84
N HIS A 181 19.16 -6.61 14.11
CA HIS A 181 17.89 -7.26 14.48
C HIS A 181 16.66 -6.47 14.00
N CYS A 182 16.66 -5.15 14.19
CA CYS A 182 15.53 -4.31 13.81
C CYS A 182 15.27 -4.33 12.31
N LEU A 183 16.34 -4.27 11.49
CA LEU A 183 16.24 -4.38 10.04
C LEU A 183 15.80 -5.78 9.58
N THR A 184 16.35 -6.83 10.19
CA THR A 184 15.98 -8.20 9.82
C THR A 184 14.51 -8.48 10.14
N ILE A 185 14.05 -8.06 11.31
CA ILE A 185 12.63 -8.17 11.71
C ILE A 185 11.75 -7.36 10.76
N SER A 186 12.15 -6.14 10.38
CA SER A 186 11.36 -5.34 9.44
C SER A 186 11.27 -6.01 8.08
N PHE A 187 12.34 -6.60 7.55
CA PHE A 187 12.31 -7.38 6.31
C PHE A 187 11.41 -8.60 6.40
N ILE A 188 11.49 -9.38 7.48
CA ILE A 188 10.62 -10.53 7.68
C ILE A 188 9.16 -10.09 7.71
N PHE A 189 8.84 -9.02 8.46
CA PHE A 189 7.47 -8.52 8.54
C PHE A 189 6.98 -7.94 7.22
N MET A 190 7.85 -7.29 6.42
CA MET A 190 7.50 -6.86 5.07
C MET A 190 7.10 -8.06 4.20
N LEU A 191 7.90 -9.13 4.20
CA LEU A 191 7.65 -10.33 3.40
C LEU A 191 6.39 -11.10 3.83
N LEU A 192 6.11 -11.13 5.14
CA LEU A 192 4.86 -11.70 5.65
C LEU A 192 3.66 -10.79 5.39
N THR A 193 3.86 -9.48 5.30
CA THR A 193 2.82 -8.51 4.93
C THR A 193 2.49 -8.61 3.45
N ARG A 194 3.50 -8.73 2.58
CA ARG A 194 3.32 -9.05 1.16
C ARG A 194 4.55 -9.76 0.58
N PRO A 195 4.39 -10.87 -0.16
CA PRO A 195 5.50 -11.60 -0.77
C PRO A 195 6.33 -10.77 -1.78
N ASP A 196 5.69 -9.82 -2.47
CA ASP A 196 6.35 -8.95 -3.45
C ASP A 196 7.27 -7.90 -2.82
N ALA A 197 7.19 -7.71 -1.50
CA ALA A 197 8.17 -6.94 -0.76
C ALA A 197 9.59 -7.53 -0.85
N LEU A 198 9.75 -8.74 -1.39
CA LEU A 198 11.05 -9.31 -1.77
C LEU A 198 11.85 -8.37 -2.68
N ILE A 199 11.18 -7.60 -3.53
CA ILE A 199 11.84 -6.67 -4.46
C ILE A 199 12.53 -5.53 -3.71
N PRO A 200 11.84 -4.70 -2.89
CA PRO A 200 12.52 -3.68 -2.10
C PRO A 200 13.51 -4.27 -1.08
N VAL A 201 13.21 -5.42 -0.47
CA VAL A 201 14.16 -6.11 0.43
C VAL A 201 15.44 -6.46 -0.33
N GLY A 202 15.32 -7.02 -1.53
CA GLY A 202 16.46 -7.35 -2.40
C GLY A 202 17.29 -6.11 -2.78
N VAL A 203 16.63 -5.01 -3.15
CA VAL A 203 17.32 -3.74 -3.46
C VAL A 203 18.11 -3.23 -2.25
N ILE A 204 17.53 -3.24 -1.05
CA ILE A 204 18.21 -2.79 0.17
C ILE A 204 19.35 -3.74 0.55
N LEU A 205 19.15 -5.06 0.41
CA LEU A 205 20.20 -6.06 0.65
C LEU A 205 21.37 -5.90 -0.33
N LEU A 206 21.11 -5.67 -1.62
CA LEU A 206 22.16 -5.41 -2.62
C LEU A 206 22.94 -4.13 -2.29
N TYR A 207 22.23 -3.06 -1.88
CA TYR A 207 22.86 -1.84 -1.39
C TYR A 207 23.76 -2.11 -0.17
N ARG A 208 23.28 -2.88 0.80
CA ARG A 208 24.06 -3.29 1.98
C ARG A 208 25.25 -4.16 1.61
N LEU A 209 25.08 -5.11 0.69
CA LEU A 209 26.15 -5.98 0.21
C LEU A 209 27.29 -5.16 -0.39
N TRP A 210 26.96 -4.17 -1.22
CA TRP A 210 27.95 -3.25 -1.80
C TRP A 210 28.80 -2.52 -0.75
N HIS A 211 28.20 -2.17 0.39
CA HIS A 211 28.92 -1.57 1.53
C HIS A 211 29.68 -2.62 2.35
N SER A 212 29.09 -3.80 2.58
CA SER A 212 29.67 -4.88 3.39
C SER A 212 30.92 -5.51 2.78
N VAL A 213 30.97 -5.64 1.44
CA VAL A 213 32.15 -6.19 0.73
C VAL A 213 33.36 -5.30 0.98
N LYS A 214 33.17 -3.98 1.01
CA LYS A 214 34.24 -3.03 1.34
C LYS A 214 34.70 -3.12 2.79
N LEU A 215 33.82 -3.58 3.68
CA LEU A 215 34.06 -3.68 5.12
C LEU A 215 34.40 -5.11 5.58
N ASN A 216 34.46 -6.08 4.66
CA ASN A 216 34.61 -7.51 4.93
C ASN A 216 33.64 -8.07 6.00
N ASN A 217 32.38 -7.60 5.95
CA ASN A 217 31.36 -7.91 6.97
C ASN A 217 30.47 -9.10 6.55
N LYS A 218 30.41 -10.14 7.41
CA LYS A 218 29.58 -11.35 7.22
C LYS A 218 28.14 -11.23 7.73
N PHE A 219 27.80 -10.21 8.53
CA PHE A 219 26.47 -10.08 9.14
C PHE A 219 25.35 -10.00 8.12
N VAL A 220 25.55 -9.36 6.96
CA VAL A 220 24.55 -9.30 5.90
C VAL A 220 24.17 -10.70 5.40
N ILE A 221 25.11 -11.65 5.37
CA ILE A 221 24.84 -13.04 5.00
C ILE A 221 23.95 -13.71 6.06
N TYR A 222 24.21 -13.48 7.35
CA TYR A 222 23.36 -14.01 8.41
C TYR A 222 21.95 -13.42 8.38
N GLU A 223 21.81 -12.13 8.05
CA GLU A 223 20.50 -11.48 7.84
C GLU A 223 19.77 -12.16 6.68
N MET A 224 20.44 -12.39 5.54
CA MET A 224 19.87 -13.12 4.39
C MET A 224 19.44 -14.55 4.75
N LEU A 225 20.26 -15.27 5.52
CA LEU A 225 19.93 -16.63 5.97
C LEU A 225 18.71 -16.64 6.91
N ALA A 226 18.62 -15.68 7.83
CA ALA A 226 17.47 -15.55 8.72
C ALA A 226 16.18 -15.27 7.93
N ILE A 227 16.23 -14.35 6.96
CA ILE A 227 15.11 -14.03 6.07
C ILE A 227 14.72 -15.26 5.25
N GLY A 228 15.70 -15.92 4.62
CA GLY A 228 15.49 -17.12 3.81
C GLY A 228 14.85 -18.25 4.61
N THR A 229 15.25 -18.44 5.87
CA THR A 229 14.68 -19.45 6.76
C THR A 229 13.19 -19.19 7.02
N VAL A 230 12.80 -17.94 7.26
CA VAL A 230 11.37 -17.62 7.48
C VAL A 230 10.56 -17.79 6.20
N VAL A 231 11.07 -17.34 5.05
CA VAL A 231 10.39 -17.52 3.75
C VAL A 231 10.19 -19.00 3.45
N LEU A 232 11.21 -19.84 3.65
CA LEU A 232 11.10 -21.29 3.50
C LEU A 232 10.09 -21.88 4.47
N GLY A 233 10.09 -21.44 5.73
CA GLY A 233 9.10 -21.85 6.72
C GLY A 233 7.67 -21.55 6.29
N VAL A 234 7.39 -20.37 5.72
CA VAL A 234 6.08 -20.02 5.19
C VAL A 234 5.68 -20.92 4.03
N ILE A 235 6.59 -21.21 3.11
CA ILE A 235 6.33 -22.12 1.97
C ILE A 235 6.03 -23.53 2.47
N VAL A 236 6.78 -24.03 3.45
CA VAL A 236 6.56 -25.37 4.04
C VAL A 236 5.20 -25.42 4.75
N VAL A 237 4.88 -24.43 5.58
CA VAL A 237 3.57 -24.35 6.26
C VAL A 237 2.44 -24.29 5.23
N ARG A 238 2.60 -23.50 4.17
CA ARG A 238 1.62 -23.41 3.08
C ARG A 238 1.42 -24.74 2.37
N GLN A 239 2.50 -25.43 2.02
CA GLN A 239 2.44 -26.73 1.38
C GLN A 239 1.74 -27.77 2.26
N ILE A 240 2.04 -27.78 3.56
CA ILE A 240 1.41 -28.70 4.53
C ILE A 240 -0.07 -28.36 4.73
N TYR A 241 -0.42 -27.08 4.81
CA TYR A 241 -1.76 -26.65 5.20
C TYR A 241 -2.75 -26.56 4.03
N TYR A 242 -2.31 -26.05 2.87
CA TYR A 242 -3.14 -25.82 1.68
C TYR A 242 -2.88 -26.81 0.54
N GLY A 243 -1.75 -27.54 0.58
CA GLY A 243 -1.34 -28.46 -0.47
C GLY A 243 -0.63 -27.79 -1.67
N GLU A 244 -0.33 -26.49 -1.60
CA GLU A 244 0.19 -25.69 -2.71
C GLU A 244 1.50 -24.98 -2.30
N MET A 245 2.43 -24.79 -3.24
CA MET A 245 3.66 -24.02 -3.00
C MET A 245 3.44 -22.51 -3.03
N PHE A 246 2.47 -22.06 -3.83
CA PHE A 246 2.13 -20.66 -4.06
C PHE A 246 0.71 -20.38 -3.60
N PRO A 247 0.40 -19.14 -3.17
CA PRO A 247 -0.96 -18.77 -2.80
C PRO A 247 -1.86 -18.79 -4.03
N ASN A 248 -3.15 -19.11 -3.85
CA ASN A 248 -4.11 -19.23 -4.95
C ASN A 248 -4.26 -17.92 -5.75
N THR A 249 -4.12 -16.79 -5.07
CA THR A 249 -4.06 -15.45 -5.67
C THR A 249 -2.93 -15.25 -6.68
N TYR A 250 -1.80 -15.95 -6.53
CA TYR A 250 -0.71 -15.92 -7.51
C TYR A 250 -1.12 -16.66 -8.78
N THR A 251 -1.62 -17.89 -8.64
CA THR A 251 -2.15 -18.69 -9.75
C THR A 251 -3.28 -17.96 -10.48
N LEU A 252 -4.19 -17.34 -9.74
CA LEU A 252 -5.28 -16.54 -10.32
C LEU A 252 -4.77 -15.38 -11.19
N LYS A 253 -3.74 -14.65 -10.74
CA LYS A 253 -3.35 -13.37 -11.35
C LYS A 253 -2.21 -13.46 -12.36
N VAL A 254 -1.33 -14.44 -12.22
CA VAL A 254 -0.04 -14.48 -12.93
C VAL A 254 0.09 -15.72 -13.81
N GLU A 255 -0.37 -16.87 -13.32
CA GLU A 255 -0.24 -18.14 -14.05
C GLU A 255 -1.13 -18.16 -15.29
N GLY A 256 -0.58 -18.64 -16.42
CA GLY A 256 -1.21 -18.62 -17.74
C GLY A 256 -1.11 -17.29 -18.49
N MET A 257 -0.76 -16.17 -17.82
CA MET A 257 -0.69 -14.87 -18.47
C MET A 257 0.66 -14.66 -19.20
N PRO A 258 0.67 -14.45 -20.54
CA PRO A 258 1.93 -14.24 -21.27
C PRO A 258 2.71 -13.02 -20.80
N LEU A 259 4.04 -13.09 -20.79
CA LEU A 259 4.89 -11.99 -20.32
C LEU A 259 4.69 -10.70 -21.12
N GLU A 260 4.55 -10.80 -22.44
CA GLU A 260 4.29 -9.65 -23.32
C GLU A 260 2.98 -8.94 -22.94
N GLU A 261 1.93 -9.72 -22.71
CA GLU A 261 0.63 -9.20 -22.27
C GLU A 261 0.72 -8.51 -20.92
N ARG A 262 1.47 -9.09 -19.97
CA ARG A 262 1.72 -8.47 -18.67
C ARG A 262 2.44 -7.13 -18.83
N ILE A 263 3.52 -7.07 -19.60
CA ILE A 263 4.24 -5.82 -19.84
C ILE A 263 3.31 -4.77 -20.48
N ARG A 264 2.52 -5.15 -21.49
CA ARG A 264 1.58 -4.26 -22.15
C ARG A 264 0.50 -3.74 -21.20
N ASN A 265 -0.12 -4.62 -20.43
CA ASN A 265 -1.12 -4.27 -19.42
C ASN A 265 -0.51 -3.35 -18.35
N GLY A 266 0.69 -3.67 -17.87
CA GLY A 266 1.40 -2.88 -16.88
C GLY A 266 1.71 -1.46 -17.35
N ILE A 267 2.21 -1.30 -18.59
CA ILE A 267 2.44 0.02 -19.19
C ILE A 267 1.13 0.77 -19.39
N GLY A 268 0.12 0.10 -19.96
CA GLY A 268 -1.20 0.68 -20.19
C GLY A 268 -1.85 1.17 -18.89
N TYR A 269 -1.75 0.39 -17.81
CA TYR A 269 -2.22 0.78 -16.48
C TYR A 269 -1.54 2.05 -15.96
N LEU A 270 -0.22 2.19 -16.12
CA LEU A 270 0.50 3.38 -15.65
C LEU A 270 0.16 4.64 -16.44
N ILE A 271 -0.21 4.50 -17.71
CA ILE A 271 -0.57 5.61 -18.59
C ILE A 271 -2.05 5.99 -18.39
N GLU A 272 -2.96 5.03 -18.54
CA GLU A 272 -4.42 5.26 -18.57
C GLU A 272 -5.02 5.48 -17.18
N ASP A 273 -4.51 4.81 -16.12
CA ASP A 273 -4.87 5.13 -14.73
C ASP A 273 -4.14 6.41 -14.25
N GLY A 274 -3.34 7.03 -15.12
CA GLY A 274 -2.79 8.38 -14.96
C GLY A 274 -1.48 8.48 -14.18
N PHE A 275 -0.92 7.39 -13.63
CA PHE A 275 0.27 7.44 -12.76
C PHE A 275 1.43 8.27 -13.33
N ILE A 276 1.81 8.01 -14.59
CA ILE A 276 2.94 8.69 -15.25
C ILE A 276 2.72 10.20 -15.28
N LYS A 277 1.50 10.65 -15.61
CA LYS A 277 1.17 12.07 -15.64
C LYS A 277 1.41 12.71 -14.27
N HIS A 278 0.88 12.11 -13.21
CA HIS A 278 0.96 12.66 -11.85
C HIS A 278 2.38 12.66 -11.27
N ILE A 279 3.18 11.63 -11.59
CA ILE A 279 4.51 11.48 -11.00
C ILE A 279 5.59 12.20 -11.81
N SER A 280 5.35 12.50 -13.09
CA SER A 280 6.36 13.05 -14.02
C SER A 280 7.10 14.28 -13.48
N ILE A 281 6.39 15.29 -12.97
CA ILE A 281 7.00 16.53 -12.44
C ILE A 281 7.80 16.23 -11.17
N ILE A 282 7.25 15.42 -10.26
CA ILE A 282 7.91 15.05 -9.00
C ILE A 282 9.18 14.24 -9.29
N PHE A 283 9.11 13.31 -10.23
CA PHE A 283 10.24 12.50 -10.67
C PHE A 283 11.31 13.36 -11.32
N LEU A 284 10.94 14.26 -12.24
CA LEU A 284 11.88 15.18 -12.89
C LEU A 284 12.64 16.03 -11.87
N LEU A 285 11.94 16.66 -10.91
CA LEU A 285 12.58 17.45 -9.86
C LEU A 285 13.50 16.60 -8.96
N SER A 286 13.11 15.34 -8.69
CA SER A 286 13.94 14.40 -7.94
C SER A 286 15.24 14.06 -8.68
N ILE A 287 15.17 13.83 -10.00
CA ILE A 287 16.34 13.52 -10.85
C ILE A 287 17.26 14.73 -11.01
N ILE A 288 16.72 15.95 -11.16
CA ILE A 288 17.52 17.18 -11.23
C ILE A 288 18.35 17.34 -9.95
N HIS A 289 17.76 17.10 -8.78
CA HIS A 289 18.47 17.19 -7.51
C HIS A 289 19.58 16.14 -7.38
N ILE A 290 19.30 14.89 -7.76
CA ILE A 290 20.30 13.80 -7.72
C ILE A 290 21.46 14.07 -8.66
N SER A 291 21.18 14.57 -9.86
CA SER A 291 22.19 14.90 -10.86
C SER A 291 23.09 16.06 -10.42
N SER A 292 22.56 16.96 -9.58
CA SER A 292 23.32 18.10 -9.05
C SER A 292 24.28 17.69 -7.93
N GLU A 293 23.85 16.78 -7.04
CA GLU A 293 24.64 16.30 -5.91
C GLU A 293 24.38 14.81 -5.65
N PHE A 294 25.15 13.97 -6.33
CA PHE A 294 25.02 12.52 -6.20
C PHE A 294 25.41 12.07 -4.79
N SER A 295 24.58 11.21 -4.21
CA SER A 295 24.91 10.43 -3.02
C SER A 295 24.27 9.05 -3.15
N LYS A 296 24.88 8.04 -2.53
CA LYS A 296 24.40 6.67 -2.64
C LYS A 296 23.04 6.50 -1.97
N GLU A 297 22.77 7.28 -0.94
CA GLU A 297 21.54 7.30 -0.17
C GLU A 297 20.39 7.85 -1.03
N LYS A 298 20.61 8.98 -1.73
CA LYS A 298 19.62 9.49 -2.71
C LYS A 298 19.39 8.49 -3.84
N PHE A 299 20.46 7.85 -4.32
CA PHE A 299 20.36 6.83 -5.36
C PHE A 299 19.54 5.61 -4.91
N LEU A 300 19.69 5.16 -3.66
CA LEU A 300 18.89 4.09 -3.08
C LEU A 300 17.39 4.42 -3.11
N LEU A 301 17.01 5.65 -2.76
CA LEU A 301 15.61 6.08 -2.78
C LEU A 301 14.99 6.00 -4.19
N ILE A 302 15.72 6.46 -5.21
CA ILE A 302 15.28 6.32 -6.62
C ILE A 302 15.26 4.87 -7.07
N LEU A 303 16.28 4.10 -6.72
CA LEU A 303 16.34 2.69 -7.12
C LEU A 303 15.15 1.91 -6.54
N LEU A 304 14.76 2.19 -5.29
CA LEU A 304 13.56 1.63 -4.68
C LEU A 304 12.29 2.04 -5.44
N PHE A 305 12.15 3.33 -5.76
CA PHE A 305 11.02 3.80 -6.58
C PHE A 305 10.95 3.10 -7.94
N LEU A 306 12.06 3.04 -8.67
CA LEU A 306 12.14 2.38 -9.97
C LEU A 306 11.89 0.88 -9.87
N SER A 307 12.30 0.23 -8.78
CA SER A 307 12.01 -1.19 -8.55
C SER A 307 10.50 -1.45 -8.37
N GLY A 308 9.79 -0.52 -7.71
CA GLY A 308 8.33 -0.55 -7.63
C GLY A 308 7.69 -0.43 -9.01
N VAL A 309 8.12 0.56 -9.80
CA VAL A 309 7.64 0.77 -11.19
C VAL A 309 7.86 -0.48 -12.04
N PHE A 310 9.07 -1.04 -11.98
CA PHE A 310 9.40 -2.29 -12.67
C PHE A 310 8.47 -3.43 -12.24
N TYR A 311 8.25 -3.61 -10.94
CA TYR A 311 7.36 -4.64 -10.44
C TYR A 311 5.92 -4.47 -10.92
N GLN A 312 5.39 -3.25 -10.89
CA GLN A 312 4.02 -2.97 -11.34
C GLN A 312 3.83 -3.29 -12.84
N ILE A 313 4.86 -3.05 -13.65
CA ILE A 313 4.86 -3.44 -15.07
C ILE A 313 4.96 -4.96 -15.19
N TRP A 314 5.90 -5.58 -14.47
CA TRP A 314 6.12 -7.02 -14.52
C TRP A 314 4.90 -7.82 -14.10
N VAL A 315 4.20 -7.43 -13.02
CA VAL A 315 2.98 -8.13 -12.56
C VAL A 315 1.78 -7.93 -13.49
N GLY A 316 1.82 -6.91 -14.36
CA GLY A 316 0.80 -6.67 -15.37
C GLY A 316 -0.34 -5.74 -14.97
N GLY A 317 -0.08 -4.82 -14.03
CA GLY A 317 -1.08 -3.88 -13.53
C GLY A 317 -1.78 -4.34 -12.24
N ASP A 318 -2.80 -3.59 -11.81
CA ASP A 318 -3.71 -3.98 -10.72
C ASP A 318 -5.14 -3.75 -11.19
N ALA A 319 -6.06 -4.60 -10.73
CA ALA A 319 -7.48 -4.44 -11.05
C ALA A 319 -8.05 -3.12 -10.52
N PHE A 320 -7.42 -2.55 -9.50
CA PHE A 320 -7.88 -1.36 -8.80
C PHE A 320 -7.07 -0.12 -9.17
N SER A 321 -7.68 1.05 -9.03
CA SER A 321 -7.04 2.34 -9.32
C SER A 321 -6.15 2.78 -8.15
N TYR A 322 -5.56 3.97 -8.20
CA TYR A 322 -4.75 4.52 -7.09
C TYR A 322 -3.46 3.74 -6.81
N TRP A 323 -2.98 2.97 -7.80
CA TRP A 323 -1.61 2.45 -7.86
C TRP A 323 -1.16 1.74 -6.57
N ARG A 324 -2.03 0.87 -6.04
CA ARG A 324 -1.90 0.22 -4.72
C ARG A 324 -0.51 -0.37 -4.46
N MET A 325 0.12 -0.98 -5.46
CA MET A 325 1.44 -1.60 -5.32
C MET A 325 2.60 -0.61 -5.43
N LEU A 326 2.40 0.54 -6.08
CA LEU A 326 3.42 1.58 -6.27
C LEU A 326 3.42 2.63 -5.18
N ILE A 327 2.28 2.86 -4.55
CA ILE A 327 2.15 3.98 -3.63
C ILE A 327 3.12 3.95 -2.43
N PRO A 328 3.55 2.80 -1.88
CA PRO A 328 4.57 2.77 -0.83
C PRO A 328 5.90 3.42 -1.24
N PHE A 329 6.19 3.53 -2.53
CA PHE A 329 7.45 4.09 -3.03
C PHE A 329 7.39 5.59 -3.34
N VAL A 330 6.20 6.15 -3.53
CA VAL A 330 6.03 7.56 -3.92
C VAL A 330 6.55 8.53 -2.84
N PRO A 331 6.34 8.30 -1.52
CA PRO A 331 6.93 9.13 -0.48
C PRO A 331 8.46 9.27 -0.54
N LEU A 332 9.17 8.30 -1.09
CA LEU A 332 10.62 8.40 -1.28
C LEU A 332 10.98 9.50 -2.30
N LEU A 333 10.13 9.72 -3.31
CA LEU A 333 10.26 10.83 -4.25
C LEU A 333 9.90 12.18 -3.62
N PHE A 334 8.95 12.24 -2.68
CA PHE A 334 8.66 13.50 -1.98
C PHE A 334 9.89 14.02 -1.23
N ILE A 335 10.67 13.14 -0.60
CA ILE A 335 11.93 13.50 0.06
C ILE A 335 12.89 14.20 -0.91
N LEU A 336 13.11 13.62 -2.09
CA LEU A 336 14.03 14.13 -3.09
C LEU A 336 13.52 15.37 -3.82
N CYS A 337 12.24 15.38 -4.18
CA CYS A 337 11.59 16.48 -4.88
C CYS A 337 11.57 17.75 -4.02
N ILE A 338 11.16 17.64 -2.75
CA ILE A 338 11.05 18.80 -1.86
C ILE A 338 12.42 19.39 -1.58
N GLU A 339 13.41 18.56 -1.26
CA GLU A 339 14.78 19.06 -1.11
C GLU A 339 15.31 19.68 -2.42
N GLY A 340 14.99 19.08 -3.56
CA GLY A 340 15.28 19.64 -4.88
C GLY A 340 14.72 21.05 -5.09
N ILE A 341 13.49 21.29 -4.66
CA ILE A 341 12.85 22.62 -4.72
C ILE A 341 13.60 23.64 -3.86
N PHE A 342 13.95 23.28 -2.62
CA PHE A 342 14.70 24.17 -1.72
C PHE A 342 16.11 24.44 -2.25
N PHE A 343 16.79 23.40 -2.75
CA PHE A 343 18.11 23.50 -3.36
C PHE A 343 18.12 24.43 -4.58
N LEU A 344 17.24 24.19 -5.57
CA LEU A 344 17.15 24.99 -6.79
C LEU A 344 16.76 26.44 -6.50
N SER A 345 15.79 26.64 -5.59
CA SER A 345 15.40 27.98 -5.16
C SER A 345 16.60 28.74 -4.60
N GLY A 346 17.41 28.11 -3.74
CA GLY A 346 18.61 28.71 -3.17
C GLY A 346 19.69 29.04 -4.20
N HIS A 347 19.88 28.16 -5.18
CA HIS A 347 20.83 28.41 -6.27
C HIS A 347 20.39 29.59 -7.15
N CYS A 348 19.13 29.59 -7.61
CA CYS A 348 18.56 30.69 -8.39
C CYS A 348 18.63 32.02 -7.65
N MET A 349 18.37 32.03 -6.34
CA MET A 349 18.47 33.24 -5.53
C MET A 349 19.89 33.77 -5.42
N THR A 350 20.89 32.88 -5.34
CA THR A 350 22.30 33.27 -5.30
C THR A 350 22.71 33.95 -6.61
N LEU A 351 22.19 33.49 -7.75
CA LEU A 351 22.39 34.13 -9.05
C LEU A 351 21.65 35.47 -9.13
N LEU A 352 20.38 35.52 -8.75
CA LEU A 352 19.54 36.73 -8.82
C LEU A 352 19.99 37.85 -7.89
N LYS A 353 20.54 37.54 -6.71
CA LYS A 353 21.13 38.54 -5.80
C LYS A 353 22.32 39.27 -6.41
N LYS A 354 23.01 38.67 -7.39
CA LYS A 354 24.07 39.36 -8.14
C LYS A 354 23.49 40.44 -9.07
N SER A 355 22.21 40.33 -9.45
CA SER A 355 21.58 41.20 -10.45
C SER A 355 20.52 42.15 -9.88
N ILE A 356 19.81 41.78 -8.79
CA ILE A 356 18.66 42.54 -8.26
C ILE A 356 18.68 42.55 -6.71
N LYS A 357 18.82 43.74 -6.09
CA LYS A 357 18.90 43.90 -4.62
C LYS A 357 17.61 43.51 -3.87
N THR A 358 16.43 43.67 -4.49
CA THR A 358 15.12 43.35 -3.89
C THR A 358 14.78 41.86 -3.90
N ALA A 359 15.53 41.02 -4.64
CA ALA A 359 15.28 39.58 -4.73
C ALA A 359 15.33 38.86 -3.36
N GLY A 360 16.07 39.41 -2.39
CA GLY A 360 16.18 38.85 -1.04
C GLY A 360 14.86 38.81 -0.24
N PHE A 361 13.87 39.66 -0.56
CA PHE A 361 12.62 39.77 0.20
C PHE A 361 11.57 38.73 -0.24
N LEU A 362 11.54 38.38 -1.53
CA LEU A 362 10.58 37.40 -2.10
C LEU A 362 11.04 35.94 -1.95
N TYR A 363 12.32 35.73 -1.64
CA TYR A 363 12.98 34.42 -1.60
C TYR A 363 12.31 33.36 -0.71
N PRO A 364 11.95 33.63 0.56
CA PRO A 364 11.49 32.58 1.46
C PRO A 364 10.15 31.96 1.00
N GLY A 365 9.35 32.73 0.23
CA GLY A 365 8.03 32.31 -0.22
C GLY A 365 8.04 31.37 -1.43
N ILE A 366 9.04 31.48 -2.33
CA ILE A 366 9.08 30.68 -3.57
C ILE A 366 9.09 29.17 -3.30
N PRO A 367 10.03 28.59 -2.51
CA PRO A 367 10.04 27.15 -2.26
C PRO A 367 8.79 26.68 -1.52
N ILE A 368 8.21 27.53 -0.65
CA ILE A 368 6.95 27.26 0.05
C ILE A 368 5.80 27.11 -0.96
N VAL A 369 5.64 28.08 -1.86
CA VAL A 369 4.60 28.05 -2.90
C VAL A 369 4.78 26.85 -3.82
N LEU A 370 6.01 26.57 -4.27
CA LEU A 370 6.30 25.42 -5.12
C LEU A 370 5.97 24.09 -4.42
N CYS A 371 6.31 23.93 -3.14
CA CYS A 371 5.94 22.73 -2.38
C CYS A 371 4.41 22.60 -2.22
N MET A 372 3.70 23.70 -1.94
CA MET A 372 2.24 23.71 -1.90
C MET A 372 1.63 23.31 -3.26
N LEU A 373 2.16 23.85 -4.37
CA LEU A 373 1.71 23.51 -5.71
C LEU A 373 1.95 22.03 -6.04
N ILE A 374 3.07 21.44 -5.62
CA ILE A 374 3.33 20.00 -5.81
C ILE A 374 2.34 19.14 -5.02
N ILE A 375 2.08 19.49 -3.76
CA ILE A 375 1.10 18.77 -2.93
C ILE A 375 -0.30 18.86 -3.55
N ILE A 376 -0.71 20.05 -3.98
CA ILE A 376 -2.00 20.28 -4.64
C ILE A 376 -2.05 19.52 -5.98
N TYR A 377 -1.02 19.63 -6.81
CA TYR A 377 -0.95 18.97 -8.11
C TYR A 377 -1.08 17.45 -8.00
N PHE A 378 -0.35 16.82 -7.07
CA PHE A 378 -0.42 15.38 -6.85
C PHE A 378 -1.82 14.92 -6.44
N ASN A 379 -2.51 15.72 -5.62
CA ASN A 379 -3.81 15.38 -5.06
C ASN A 379 -5.01 15.89 -5.86
N LEU A 380 -4.80 16.75 -6.85
CA LEU A 380 -5.85 17.41 -7.62
C LEU A 380 -6.87 16.41 -8.19
N PRO A 381 -6.46 15.26 -8.76
CA PRO A 381 -7.42 14.31 -9.36
C PRO A 381 -8.22 13.51 -8.33
N PHE A 382 -7.91 13.69 -7.05
CA PHE A 382 -8.60 13.10 -5.91
C PHE A 382 -9.41 14.13 -5.11
N GLY A 383 -9.51 15.38 -5.60
CA GLY A 383 -10.13 16.49 -4.87
C GLY A 383 -11.56 16.20 -4.39
N ASN A 384 -12.38 15.55 -5.21
CA ASN A 384 -13.75 15.18 -4.82
C ASN A 384 -13.77 14.20 -3.63
N ASP A 385 -12.89 13.21 -3.63
CA ASP A 385 -12.80 12.24 -2.53
C ASP A 385 -12.23 12.89 -1.26
N ILE A 386 -11.24 13.77 -1.44
CA ILE A 386 -10.61 14.51 -0.34
C ILE A 386 -11.63 15.41 0.36
N ILE A 387 -12.43 16.15 -0.41
CA ILE A 387 -13.44 17.08 0.11
C ILE A 387 -14.64 16.35 0.71
N SER A 388 -15.12 15.29 0.05
CA SER A 388 -16.28 14.52 0.52
C SER A 388 -15.96 13.55 1.66
N LEU A 389 -14.68 13.40 2.02
CA LEU A 389 -14.20 12.51 3.08
C LEU A 389 -14.61 11.05 2.87
N ARG A 390 -14.77 10.62 1.61
CA ARG A 390 -15.11 9.25 1.23
C ARG A 390 -14.70 9.01 -0.21
N ASP A 391 -14.49 7.75 -0.56
CA ASP A 391 -14.39 7.38 -1.98
C ASP A 391 -15.73 7.66 -2.67
N THR A 392 -15.75 8.61 -3.58
CA THR A 392 -16.92 8.97 -4.38
C THR A 392 -17.08 8.07 -5.61
N ARG A 393 -16.04 7.28 -5.93
CA ARG A 393 -15.97 6.60 -7.22
C ARG A 393 -16.71 5.28 -7.25
N ILE A 394 -16.66 4.41 -6.25
CA ILE A 394 -17.45 3.14 -6.26
C ILE A 394 -17.69 2.54 -4.85
N ILE A 395 -16.76 2.70 -3.90
CA ILE A 395 -16.60 1.68 -2.83
C ILE A 395 -17.60 1.86 -1.68
N GLY A 396 -17.86 3.10 -1.23
CA GLY A 396 -18.85 3.34 -0.16
C GLY A 396 -20.26 2.88 -0.54
N PHE A 397 -20.63 3.06 -1.81
CA PHE A 397 -21.92 2.59 -2.35
C PHE A 397 -21.98 1.06 -2.45
N THR A 398 -20.91 0.44 -2.96
CA THR A 398 -20.81 -1.02 -3.12
C THR A 398 -20.81 -1.74 -1.77
N ASN A 399 -20.08 -1.22 -0.78
CA ASN A 399 -20.04 -1.77 0.57
C ASN A 399 -21.42 -1.73 1.23
N LYS A 400 -22.12 -0.60 1.14
CA LYS A 400 -23.49 -0.49 1.68
C LYS A 400 -24.43 -1.51 1.04
N ILE A 401 -24.36 -1.68 -0.28
CA ILE A 401 -25.17 -2.68 -1.00
C ILE A 401 -24.85 -4.10 -0.51
N ASN A 402 -23.56 -4.44 -0.42
CA ASN A 402 -23.13 -5.79 -0.04
C ASN A 402 -23.47 -6.12 1.42
N VAL A 403 -23.31 -5.18 2.36
CA VAL A 403 -23.72 -5.38 3.76
C VAL A 403 -25.24 -5.49 3.87
N ASN A 404 -26.01 -4.63 3.19
CA ASN A 404 -27.47 -4.77 3.15
C ASN A 404 -27.92 -6.11 2.57
N ARG A 405 -27.26 -6.58 1.51
CA ARG A 405 -27.49 -7.90 0.92
C ARG A 405 -27.21 -8.98 1.95
N ALA A 406 -26.08 -8.94 2.66
CA ALA A 406 -25.75 -9.90 3.71
C ALA A 406 -26.82 -9.94 4.83
N ILE A 407 -27.29 -8.77 5.29
CA ILE A 407 -28.37 -8.67 6.29
C ILE A 407 -29.66 -9.33 5.80
N ILE A 408 -30.06 -9.07 4.55
CA ILE A 408 -31.25 -9.65 3.94
C ILE A 408 -31.08 -11.18 3.80
N LEU A 409 -29.94 -11.65 3.31
CA LEU A 409 -29.67 -13.09 3.15
C LEU A 409 -29.72 -13.82 4.49
N ASN A 410 -29.11 -13.27 5.55
CA ASN A 410 -29.17 -13.83 6.90
C ASN A 410 -30.61 -13.94 7.45
N LYS A 411 -31.54 -13.09 6.97
CA LYS A 411 -32.95 -13.10 7.38
C LYS A 411 -33.79 -14.16 6.65
N TYR A 412 -33.51 -14.41 5.37
CA TYR A 412 -34.38 -15.20 4.51
C TYR A 412 -33.83 -16.58 4.12
N LEU A 413 -32.51 -16.78 4.15
CA LEU A 413 -31.90 -18.05 3.81
C LEU A 413 -31.73 -18.96 5.04
N LYS A 414 -31.77 -20.27 4.80
CA LYS A 414 -31.51 -21.28 5.83
C LYS A 414 -30.00 -21.34 6.15
N PRO A 415 -29.58 -21.77 7.36
CA PRO A 415 -28.17 -21.81 7.75
C PRO A 415 -27.25 -22.65 6.84
N ASP A 416 -27.79 -23.66 6.17
CA ASP A 416 -27.11 -24.56 5.22
C ASP A 416 -27.10 -24.03 3.78
N ALA A 417 -27.66 -22.83 3.54
CA ALA A 417 -27.67 -22.23 2.22
C ALA A 417 -26.24 -21.89 1.73
N SER A 418 -26.09 -21.92 0.42
CA SER A 418 -24.88 -21.50 -0.28
C SER A 418 -25.13 -20.27 -1.14
N ILE A 419 -24.11 -19.41 -1.27
CA ILE A 419 -24.20 -18.16 -2.02
C ILE A 419 -23.06 -18.09 -3.04
N ALA A 420 -23.36 -17.78 -4.30
CA ALA A 420 -22.34 -17.41 -5.28
C ALA A 420 -22.11 -15.90 -5.23
N VAL A 421 -20.85 -15.47 -5.30
CA VAL A 421 -20.49 -14.06 -5.12
C VAL A 421 -19.42 -13.64 -6.13
N PHE A 422 -19.60 -12.44 -6.70
CA PHE A 422 -18.53 -11.70 -7.38
C PHE A 422 -17.64 -10.95 -6.36
N TYR A 423 -18.27 -10.34 -5.35
CA TYR A 423 -17.58 -9.68 -4.24
C TYR A 423 -17.33 -10.68 -3.11
N ALA A 424 -16.19 -11.38 -3.19
CA ALA A 424 -15.82 -12.49 -2.33
C ALA A 424 -15.49 -12.08 -0.87
N GLY A 425 -15.39 -10.78 -0.57
CA GLY A 425 -15.06 -10.31 0.76
C GLY A 425 -16.28 -10.00 1.62
N THR A 426 -17.02 -8.96 1.25
CA THR A 426 -17.99 -8.30 2.14
C THR A 426 -19.18 -9.20 2.48
N ILE A 427 -19.80 -9.82 1.48
CA ILE A 427 -20.99 -10.67 1.71
C ILE A 427 -20.60 -11.92 2.52
N PRO A 428 -19.54 -12.68 2.16
CA PRO A 428 -19.13 -13.84 2.95
C PRO A 428 -18.62 -13.47 4.35
N TYR A 429 -18.03 -12.29 4.56
CA TYR A 429 -17.67 -11.86 5.91
C TYR A 429 -18.90 -11.62 6.79
N TYR A 430 -19.91 -10.91 6.30
CA TYR A 430 -21.12 -10.58 7.08
C TYR A 430 -22.18 -11.69 7.11
N THR A 431 -22.00 -12.74 6.31
CA THR A 431 -22.80 -13.97 6.37
C THR A 431 -21.97 -15.11 6.95
N ASN A 432 -22.60 -16.23 7.31
CA ASN A 432 -21.89 -17.46 7.66
C ASN A 432 -22.11 -18.57 6.62
N PHE A 433 -22.71 -18.24 5.48
CA PHE A 433 -23.01 -19.18 4.41
C PHE A 433 -21.74 -19.71 3.74
N HIS A 434 -21.85 -20.90 3.16
CA HIS A 434 -20.84 -21.40 2.24
C HIS A 434 -20.86 -20.55 0.97
N ALA A 435 -19.74 -19.89 0.67
CA ALA A 435 -19.63 -19.00 -0.47
C ALA A 435 -18.93 -19.70 -1.65
N ILE A 436 -19.37 -19.39 -2.87
CA ILE A 436 -18.75 -19.82 -4.13
C ILE A 436 -18.17 -18.57 -4.79
N ASP A 437 -16.85 -18.55 -4.94
CA ASP A 437 -16.11 -17.42 -5.51
C ASP A 437 -16.07 -17.52 -7.03
N ILE A 438 -16.87 -16.69 -7.70
CA ILE A 438 -17.01 -16.71 -9.16
C ILE A 438 -15.71 -16.29 -9.87
N LEU A 439 -14.86 -15.49 -9.22
CA LEU A 439 -13.62 -14.95 -9.79
C LEU A 439 -12.37 -15.70 -9.29
N GLY A 440 -12.54 -16.75 -8.49
CA GLY A 440 -11.46 -17.69 -8.20
C GLY A 440 -10.40 -17.23 -7.23
N LYS A 441 -10.64 -16.20 -6.41
CA LYS A 441 -9.68 -15.77 -5.39
C LYS A 441 -9.53 -16.79 -4.27
N SER A 442 -10.62 -17.43 -3.86
CA SER A 442 -10.68 -18.55 -2.92
C SER A 442 -11.26 -19.83 -3.54
N ASP A 443 -11.23 -19.97 -4.87
CA ASP A 443 -11.61 -21.21 -5.59
C ASP A 443 -10.46 -21.65 -6.51
N LYS A 444 -9.96 -22.87 -6.33
CA LYS A 444 -8.80 -23.39 -7.06
C LYS A 444 -9.12 -23.75 -8.52
N HIS A 445 -10.35 -24.15 -8.82
CA HIS A 445 -10.75 -24.49 -10.19
C HIS A 445 -10.68 -23.25 -11.06
N VAL A 446 -11.33 -22.17 -10.62
CA VAL A 446 -11.37 -20.91 -11.38
C VAL A 446 -9.98 -20.28 -11.50
N ALA A 447 -9.16 -20.30 -10.44
CA ALA A 447 -7.81 -19.73 -10.46
C ALA A 447 -6.90 -20.36 -11.53
N ARG A 448 -7.10 -21.64 -11.84
CA ARG A 448 -6.28 -22.44 -12.77
C ARG A 448 -6.77 -22.40 -14.22
N LEU A 449 -7.89 -21.73 -14.50
CA LEU A 449 -8.35 -21.54 -15.87
C LEU A 449 -7.34 -20.70 -16.66
N GLU A 450 -7.40 -20.82 -17.98
CA GLU A 450 -6.70 -19.90 -18.87
C GLU A 450 -7.30 -18.48 -18.76
N PRO A 451 -6.47 -17.43 -18.73
CA PRO A 451 -6.96 -16.06 -18.70
C PRO A 451 -7.64 -15.69 -20.03
N ASP A 452 -8.74 -14.93 -19.94
CA ASP A 452 -9.40 -14.35 -21.11
C ASP A 452 -8.56 -13.21 -21.70
N LEU A 453 -8.07 -13.42 -22.93
CA LEU A 453 -7.27 -12.46 -23.70
C LEU A 453 -8.08 -11.78 -24.82
N SER A 454 -9.39 -12.03 -24.91
CA SER A 454 -10.25 -11.49 -25.98
C SER A 454 -10.45 -9.98 -25.92
N GLY A 455 -10.16 -9.37 -24.77
CA GLY A 455 -10.47 -7.97 -24.47
C GLY A 455 -11.81 -7.76 -23.75
N ALA A 456 -12.60 -8.82 -23.51
CA ALA A 456 -13.87 -8.70 -22.78
C ALA A 456 -13.68 -8.21 -21.32
N CYS A 457 -12.53 -8.51 -20.72
CA CYS A 457 -12.14 -8.04 -19.39
C CYS A 457 -11.17 -6.85 -19.43
N ALA A 458 -11.15 -6.08 -20.53
CA ALA A 458 -10.26 -4.93 -20.67
C ALA A 458 -10.73 -3.77 -19.77
N ALA A 459 -9.79 -3.19 -19.02
CA ALA A 459 -10.05 -2.04 -18.15
C ALA A 459 -8.76 -1.29 -17.85
N LYS A 460 -8.84 0.04 -17.69
CA LYS A 460 -7.73 0.90 -17.21
C LYS A 460 -6.44 0.71 -18.02
N GLY A 461 -6.56 0.65 -19.35
CA GLY A 461 -5.42 0.44 -20.25
C GLY A 461 -4.87 -0.98 -20.29
N MET A 462 -5.48 -1.93 -19.58
CA MET A 462 -5.13 -3.35 -19.64
C MET A 462 -6.11 -4.08 -20.57
N ASN A 463 -5.61 -4.98 -21.41
CA ASN A 463 -6.43 -5.81 -22.29
C ASN A 463 -7.10 -6.98 -21.53
N SER A 464 -6.48 -7.41 -20.44
CA SER A 464 -6.99 -8.49 -19.59
C SER A 464 -6.67 -8.16 -18.14
N GLN A 465 -7.69 -7.87 -17.34
CA GLN A 465 -7.52 -7.41 -15.97
C GLN A 465 -7.09 -8.54 -15.02
N PRO A 466 -5.93 -8.43 -14.35
CA PRO A 466 -5.45 -9.49 -13.46
C PRO A 466 -6.45 -9.83 -12.35
N GLY A 467 -6.84 -11.11 -12.27
CA GLY A 467 -7.76 -11.64 -11.27
C GLY A 467 -9.24 -11.31 -11.52
N HIS A 468 -9.57 -10.77 -12.69
CA HIS A 468 -10.96 -10.60 -13.18
C HIS A 468 -11.13 -11.18 -14.59
N ASN A 469 -10.13 -11.92 -15.07
CA ASN A 469 -10.04 -12.49 -16.41
C ASN A 469 -10.19 -14.02 -16.42
N LYS A 470 -10.58 -14.63 -15.30
CA LYS A 470 -10.85 -16.07 -15.19
C LYS A 470 -12.20 -16.26 -14.52
N TYR A 471 -13.07 -17.04 -15.16
CA TYR A 471 -14.39 -17.39 -14.62
C TYR A 471 -14.94 -18.62 -15.36
N ASP A 472 -15.74 -19.42 -14.65
CA ASP A 472 -16.50 -20.54 -15.22
C ASP A 472 -17.89 -20.55 -14.58
N LEU A 473 -18.87 -19.97 -15.27
CA LEU A 473 -20.25 -19.88 -14.78
C LEU A 473 -20.98 -21.22 -14.83
N ASN A 474 -20.60 -22.14 -15.73
CA ASN A 474 -21.17 -23.49 -15.74
C ASN A 474 -20.76 -24.24 -14.47
N TYR A 475 -19.48 -24.17 -14.09
CA TYR A 475 -19.02 -24.68 -12.81
C TYR A 475 -19.68 -23.95 -11.63
N SER A 476 -19.58 -22.62 -11.58
CA SER A 476 -19.94 -21.83 -10.40
C SER A 476 -21.44 -21.77 -10.13
N ILE A 477 -22.28 -21.87 -11.17
CA ILE A 477 -23.74 -21.75 -11.05
C ILE A 477 -24.42 -23.10 -11.34
N ILE A 478 -24.16 -23.70 -12.49
CA ILE A 478 -24.91 -24.89 -12.93
C ILE A 478 -24.49 -26.15 -12.17
N HIS A 479 -23.19 -26.35 -11.95
CA HIS A 479 -22.68 -27.50 -11.21
C HIS A 479 -22.78 -27.31 -9.70
N LYS A 480 -22.33 -26.17 -9.17
CA LYS A 480 -22.36 -25.91 -7.71
C LYS A 480 -23.75 -25.61 -7.15
N LYS A 481 -24.69 -25.17 -8.00
CA LYS A 481 -26.11 -24.90 -7.65
C LYS A 481 -26.26 -24.09 -6.36
N PRO A 482 -25.72 -22.86 -6.31
CA PRO A 482 -25.87 -21.99 -5.15
C PRO A 482 -27.35 -21.73 -4.86
N THR A 483 -27.69 -21.56 -3.58
CA THR A 483 -29.05 -21.17 -3.17
C THR A 483 -29.38 -19.74 -3.64
N TYR A 484 -28.38 -18.87 -3.70
CA TYR A 484 -28.48 -17.48 -4.16
C TYR A 484 -27.27 -17.08 -5.00
N ILE A 485 -27.49 -16.25 -6.03
CA ILE A 485 -26.47 -15.72 -6.94
C ILE A 485 -26.46 -14.19 -6.85
#